data_AF-A0A0E9NPU5-F1
#
_entry.id   AF-A0A0E9NPU5-F1
#
_cell.length_a   1.000
_cell.length_b   1.000
_cell.length_c   1.000
_cell.angle_alpha   90.00
_cell.angle_beta   90.00
_cell.angle_gamma   90.00
#
_symmetry.space_group_name_H-M   'P 1'
#
loop_
_entity.id
_entity.type
_entity.pdbx_description
1 polymer ?
#
loop_
_entity_poly.entity_id
_entity_poly.type
_entity_poly.pdbx_seq_one_letter_code
_entity_poly.pdbx_strand_id
1 'polypeptide(L)'
;MSTNAASEATKKWEAALGRNPHKDFKSVEASRPDYDTTRPGFTYTKSPNPAWTPGSGSSDPSVLTKQKISIDPYEEGRVPGDNYKLLISGVVPRPIGFVSTVSKDGKGENLAPFSYTQIVNHDPPILVVGFSSGQGAFKDTLQNALDTKELTVNIISEWMVEAANYCAINAPSDVSEWALTGLTQTPSKVVKAPIVAESAFSIECRLLSSTPFHSKLPPHAQTGTLLVLEGVYFHVREDALNSSKNIVDVNVLKPVSRLGGITYGRVGEGFEMPRPDWGKEVEGGGLEGLVRERGNDILQAVKISEWMRQASTKSDLLQIGARMTKLQVYLSVYGHGSGPLALGP
;
A
#
# COMPACT_ATOMS: atom_id res chain seq x y z
N MET A 1 25.45 11.60 -29.18
CA MET A 1 25.86 10.20 -28.97
C MET A 1 25.34 9.61 -27.65
N SER A 2 25.06 10.38 -26.58
CA SER A 2 24.54 9.83 -25.30
C SER A 2 23.04 9.49 -25.29
N THR A 3 22.22 10.13 -26.13
CA THR A 3 20.76 9.92 -26.18
C THR A 3 20.36 8.55 -26.74
N ASN A 4 21.09 8.03 -27.73
CA ASN A 4 20.81 6.70 -28.31
C ASN A 4 21.11 5.56 -27.33
N ALA A 5 22.22 5.64 -26.59
CA ALA A 5 22.62 4.61 -25.63
C ALA A 5 21.66 4.53 -24.42
N ALA A 6 21.19 5.67 -23.92
CA ALA A 6 20.16 5.71 -22.87
C ALA A 6 18.84 5.10 -23.36
N SER A 7 18.41 5.42 -24.59
CA SER A 7 17.19 4.84 -25.16
C SER A 7 17.28 3.31 -25.37
N GLU A 8 18.46 2.80 -25.76
CA GLU A 8 18.69 1.36 -25.95
C GLU A 8 18.72 0.62 -24.61
N ALA A 9 19.32 1.19 -23.58
CA ALA A 9 19.32 0.63 -22.23
C ALA A 9 17.89 0.54 -21.66
N THR A 10 17.09 1.58 -21.83
CA THR A 10 15.66 1.57 -21.45
C THR A 10 14.89 0.51 -22.23
N LYS A 11 15.07 0.39 -23.54
CA LYS A 11 14.40 -0.65 -24.35
C LYS A 11 14.75 -2.07 -23.90
N LYS A 12 16.02 -2.36 -23.59
CA LYS A 12 16.46 -3.66 -23.08
C LYS A 12 15.86 -3.98 -21.71
N TRP A 13 15.83 -2.99 -20.81
CA TRP A 13 15.18 -3.11 -19.50
C TRP A 13 13.68 -3.39 -19.62
N GLU A 14 12.98 -2.63 -20.47
CA GLU A 14 11.55 -2.80 -20.71
C GLU A 14 11.22 -4.18 -21.28
N ALA A 15 12.02 -4.69 -22.21
CA ALA A 15 11.87 -6.05 -22.75
C ALA A 15 12.06 -7.13 -21.67
N ALA A 16 13.01 -6.94 -20.75
CA ALA A 16 13.28 -7.90 -19.67
C ALA A 16 12.16 -7.99 -18.62
N LEU A 17 11.39 -6.91 -18.42
CA LEU A 17 10.27 -6.91 -17.46
C LEU A 17 9.11 -7.81 -17.91
N GLY A 18 8.93 -8.03 -19.23
CA GLY A 18 7.86 -8.86 -19.75
C GLY A 18 6.48 -8.43 -19.25
N ARG A 19 6.17 -7.12 -19.30
CA ARG A 19 4.99 -6.52 -18.65
C ARG A 19 3.66 -7.17 -19.08
N ASN A 20 3.56 -7.61 -20.32
CA ASN A 20 2.41 -8.37 -20.82
C ASN A 20 2.72 -9.88 -20.80
N PRO A 21 2.06 -10.68 -19.95
CA PRO A 21 2.27 -12.12 -19.90
C PRO A 21 1.65 -12.87 -21.09
N HIS A 22 0.80 -12.21 -21.90
CA HIS A 22 0.08 -12.82 -23.02
C HIS A 22 0.60 -12.28 -24.36
N LYS A 23 1.17 -13.15 -25.21
CA LYS A 23 1.68 -12.76 -26.54
C LYS A 23 0.57 -12.28 -27.49
N ASP A 24 -0.59 -12.94 -27.46
CA ASP A 24 -1.81 -12.53 -28.15
C ASP A 24 -2.89 -12.19 -27.12
N PHE A 25 -2.90 -10.94 -26.66
CA PHE A 25 -3.90 -10.49 -25.69
C PHE A 25 -5.31 -10.42 -26.29
N LYS A 26 -5.45 -10.23 -27.62
CA LYS A 26 -6.78 -10.12 -28.24
C LYS A 26 -7.52 -11.44 -28.26
N SER A 27 -6.83 -12.56 -28.49
CA SER A 27 -7.44 -13.88 -28.29
C SER A 27 -7.84 -14.13 -26.84
N VAL A 28 -7.03 -13.69 -25.87
CA VAL A 28 -7.35 -13.81 -24.44
C VAL A 28 -8.52 -12.92 -24.02
N GLU A 29 -8.63 -11.72 -24.59
CA GLU A 29 -9.75 -10.81 -24.35
C GLU A 29 -11.05 -11.38 -24.94
N ALA A 30 -11.02 -11.90 -26.16
CA ALA A 30 -12.18 -12.50 -26.82
C ALA A 30 -12.71 -13.79 -26.16
N SER A 31 -11.90 -14.48 -25.34
CA SER A 31 -12.33 -15.67 -24.59
C SER A 31 -12.97 -15.35 -23.24
N ARG A 32 -12.91 -14.10 -22.80
CA ARG A 32 -13.49 -13.65 -21.53
C ARG A 32 -14.95 -13.22 -21.74
N PRO A 33 -15.77 -13.26 -20.69
CA PRO A 33 -17.09 -12.64 -20.72
C PRO A 33 -16.99 -11.15 -21.09
N ASP A 34 -18.02 -10.64 -21.76
CA ASP A 34 -18.15 -9.22 -22.06
C ASP A 34 -18.11 -8.38 -20.77
N TYR A 35 -17.71 -7.12 -20.92
CA TYR A 35 -17.72 -6.18 -19.80
C TYR A 35 -19.16 -5.92 -19.33
N ASP A 36 -19.48 -6.37 -18.11
CA ASP A 36 -20.82 -6.21 -17.54
C ASP A 36 -21.09 -4.74 -17.15
N THR A 37 -21.76 -4.04 -18.06
CA THR A 37 -22.27 -2.67 -17.88
C THR A 37 -23.56 -2.62 -17.06
N THR A 38 -24.20 -3.77 -16.83
CA THR A 38 -25.48 -3.90 -16.11
C THR A 38 -25.30 -4.23 -14.62
N ARG A 39 -24.07 -4.53 -14.20
CA ARG A 39 -23.72 -4.80 -12.80
C ARG A 39 -24.36 -3.74 -11.90
N PRO A 40 -25.09 -4.13 -10.84
CA PRO A 40 -25.55 -3.17 -9.85
C PRO A 40 -24.35 -2.39 -9.31
N GLY A 41 -24.61 -1.17 -8.82
CA GLY A 41 -23.60 -0.38 -8.13
C GLY A 41 -22.96 -1.15 -6.95
N PHE A 42 -22.03 -0.50 -6.26
CA PHE A 42 -21.47 -1.00 -5.01
C PHE A 42 -22.55 -1.50 -4.05
N THR A 43 -22.48 -2.78 -3.70
CA THR A 43 -23.41 -3.42 -2.77
C THR A 43 -22.73 -3.77 -1.46
N TYR A 44 -23.51 -3.69 -0.37
CA TYR A 44 -23.07 -4.17 0.92
C TYR A 44 -23.44 -5.64 1.14
N THR A 45 -22.50 -6.41 1.69
CA THR A 45 -22.72 -7.75 2.21
C THR A 45 -22.52 -7.78 3.72
N LYS A 46 -22.90 -8.88 4.36
CA LYS A 46 -22.51 -9.14 5.75
C LYS A 46 -21.01 -9.39 5.81
N SER A 47 -20.38 -9.12 6.96
CA SER A 47 -19.00 -9.56 7.18
C SER A 47 -18.87 -11.08 6.99
N PRO A 48 -17.68 -11.60 6.64
CA PRO A 48 -17.50 -13.04 6.39
C PRO A 48 -17.91 -13.94 7.57
N ASN A 49 -17.83 -13.42 8.80
CA ASN A 49 -18.32 -14.10 10.00
C ASN A 49 -19.00 -13.09 10.95
N PRO A 50 -20.32 -12.88 10.82
CA PRO A 50 -21.05 -11.95 11.68
C PRO A 50 -21.15 -12.42 13.13
N ALA A 51 -20.87 -13.69 13.41
CA ALA A 51 -20.87 -14.27 14.74
C ALA A 51 -19.46 -14.31 15.37
N TRP A 52 -18.47 -13.66 14.74
CA TRP A 52 -17.12 -13.60 15.27
C TRP A 52 -17.09 -12.89 16.64
N THR A 53 -16.33 -13.45 17.58
CA THR A 53 -16.09 -12.85 18.91
C THR A 53 -14.60 -12.68 19.18
N PRO A 54 -14.20 -11.77 20.07
CA PRO A 54 -12.80 -11.63 20.48
C PRO A 54 -12.16 -12.98 20.84
N GLY A 55 -10.95 -13.21 20.34
CA GLY A 55 -10.20 -14.46 20.59
C GLY A 55 -10.54 -15.64 19.66
N SER A 56 -11.60 -15.57 18.85
CA SER A 56 -12.02 -16.68 17.96
C SER A 56 -11.09 -16.95 16.77
N GLY A 57 -10.09 -16.09 16.52
CA GLY A 57 -9.13 -16.29 15.44
C GLY A 57 -9.73 -16.10 14.04
N SER A 58 -9.17 -16.78 13.04
CA SER A 58 -9.62 -16.69 11.64
C SER A 58 -11.01 -17.29 11.46
N SER A 59 -11.82 -16.70 10.58
CA SER A 59 -13.12 -17.28 10.17
C SER A 59 -12.96 -18.55 9.32
N ASP A 60 -11.77 -18.77 8.78
CA ASP A 60 -11.37 -20.01 8.13
C ASP A 60 -10.03 -20.48 8.75
N PRO A 61 -10.06 -21.41 9.73
CA PRO A 61 -8.84 -21.95 10.32
C PRO A 61 -8.12 -22.96 9.42
N SER A 62 -8.77 -23.45 8.35
CA SER A 62 -8.17 -24.43 7.43
C SER A 62 -6.92 -23.89 6.75
N VAL A 63 -6.82 -22.56 6.59
CA VAL A 63 -5.65 -21.87 6.04
C VAL A 63 -4.38 -22.11 6.85
N LEU A 64 -4.48 -22.42 8.14
CA LEU A 64 -3.33 -22.71 9.01
C LEU A 64 -2.65 -24.04 8.67
N THR A 65 -3.33 -24.93 7.94
CA THR A 65 -2.71 -26.16 7.41
C THR A 65 -1.76 -25.88 6.25
N LYS A 66 -1.82 -24.67 5.67
CA LYS A 66 -0.97 -24.27 4.55
C LYS A 66 0.36 -23.75 5.10
N GLN A 67 1.46 -24.26 4.56
CA GLN A 67 2.80 -23.81 4.92
C GLN A 67 3.11 -22.47 4.27
N LYS A 68 3.75 -21.58 5.02
CA LYS A 68 4.34 -20.35 4.46
C LYS A 68 5.70 -20.70 3.84
N ILE A 69 5.94 -20.19 2.64
CA ILE A 69 7.25 -20.29 1.99
C ILE A 69 8.01 -19.00 2.31
N SER A 70 9.19 -19.15 2.91
CA SER A 70 10.12 -18.05 3.15
C SER A 70 10.93 -17.81 1.87
N ILE A 71 10.96 -16.56 1.42
CA ILE A 71 11.70 -16.13 0.22
C ILE A 71 12.56 -14.94 0.64
N ASP A 72 13.88 -15.04 0.50
CA ASP A 72 14.76 -13.88 0.67
C ASP A 72 14.80 -13.10 -0.65
N PRO A 73 14.43 -11.79 -0.66
CA PRO A 73 14.47 -10.97 -1.88
C PRO A 73 15.86 -10.85 -2.52
N TYR A 74 16.92 -11.26 -1.81
CA TYR A 74 18.31 -11.24 -2.27
C TYR A 74 18.98 -12.63 -2.31
N GLU A 75 18.21 -13.72 -2.24
CA GLU A 75 18.77 -15.07 -2.41
C GLU A 75 19.46 -15.27 -3.76
N GLU A 76 20.42 -16.18 -3.81
CA GLU A 76 21.18 -16.49 -5.02
C GLU A 76 20.26 -16.89 -6.18
N GLY A 77 20.48 -16.28 -7.36
CA GLY A 77 19.69 -16.54 -8.57
C GLY A 77 18.40 -15.73 -8.71
N ARG A 78 17.98 -14.99 -7.68
CA ARG A 78 16.78 -14.13 -7.72
C ARG A 78 17.09 -12.75 -8.28
N VAL A 79 16.30 -12.27 -9.25
CA VAL A 79 16.49 -10.93 -9.85
C VAL A 79 15.45 -9.92 -9.36
N PRO A 80 15.74 -8.59 -9.40
CA PRO A 80 14.77 -7.56 -8.99
C PRO A 80 13.41 -7.64 -9.71
N GLY A 81 13.38 -8.15 -10.94
CA GLY A 81 12.14 -8.40 -11.69
C GLY A 81 11.20 -9.41 -11.01
N ASP A 82 11.73 -10.41 -10.31
CA ASP A 82 10.92 -11.39 -9.58
C ASP A 82 10.33 -10.78 -8.31
N ASN A 83 11.10 -9.91 -7.64
CA ASN A 83 10.59 -9.10 -6.52
C ASN A 83 9.48 -8.17 -6.99
N TYR A 84 9.64 -7.50 -8.14
CA TYR A 84 8.59 -6.69 -8.73
C TYR A 84 7.31 -7.49 -8.94
N LYS A 85 7.38 -8.64 -9.64
CA LYS A 85 6.21 -9.49 -9.92
C LYS A 85 5.52 -9.94 -8.63
N LEU A 86 6.28 -10.36 -7.62
CA LEU A 86 5.74 -10.82 -6.34
C LEU A 86 5.07 -9.68 -5.56
N LEU A 87 5.69 -8.50 -5.51
CA LEU A 87 5.15 -7.35 -4.78
C LEU A 87 3.87 -6.81 -5.45
N ILE A 88 3.84 -6.67 -6.78
CA ILE A 88 2.64 -6.13 -7.45
C ILE A 88 1.48 -7.12 -7.52
N SER A 89 1.72 -8.43 -7.37
CA SER A 89 0.64 -9.42 -7.29
C SER A 89 0.17 -9.64 -5.85
N GLY A 90 1.07 -9.52 -4.87
CA GLY A 90 0.76 -9.71 -3.46
C GLY A 90 0.19 -8.48 -2.74
N VAL A 91 0.56 -7.26 -3.17
CA VAL A 91 0.05 -6.00 -2.61
C VAL A 91 -1.02 -5.45 -3.54
N VAL A 92 -2.26 -5.88 -3.33
CA VAL A 92 -3.45 -5.55 -4.13
C VAL A 92 -4.70 -5.46 -3.24
N PRO A 93 -5.76 -4.74 -3.66
CA PRO A 93 -5.81 -3.80 -4.78
C PRO A 93 -4.99 -2.53 -4.49
N ARG A 94 -4.31 -1.98 -5.51
CA ARG A 94 -3.60 -0.70 -5.38
C ARG A 94 -4.42 0.44 -5.97
N PRO A 95 -4.61 1.56 -5.25
CA PRO A 95 -5.15 2.76 -5.86
C PRO A 95 -4.15 3.31 -6.89
N ILE A 96 -4.67 4.04 -7.87
CA ILE A 96 -3.87 4.61 -8.96
C ILE A 96 -3.96 6.13 -8.87
N GLY A 97 -2.82 6.78 -8.63
CA GLY A 97 -2.70 8.22 -8.83
C GLY A 97 -2.50 8.50 -10.30
N PHE A 98 -3.46 9.17 -10.94
CA PHE A 98 -3.31 9.64 -12.31
C PHE A 98 -2.79 11.07 -12.29
N VAL A 99 -1.49 11.20 -12.53
CA VAL A 99 -0.74 12.39 -12.18
C VAL A 99 -0.58 13.30 -13.39
N SER A 100 -1.04 14.54 -13.27
CA SER A 100 -0.73 15.59 -14.23
C SER A 100 0.37 16.50 -13.72
N THR A 101 1.26 16.91 -14.62
CA THR A 101 2.36 17.86 -14.34
C THR A 101 2.58 18.77 -15.54
N VAL A 102 3.21 19.91 -15.28
CA VAL A 102 3.63 20.88 -16.30
C VAL A 102 5.15 21.04 -16.18
N SER A 103 5.84 21.20 -17.32
CA SER A 103 7.27 21.44 -17.36
C SER A 103 7.64 22.80 -16.75
N LYS A 104 8.91 22.95 -16.37
CA LYS A 104 9.42 24.19 -15.77
C LYS A 104 9.20 25.44 -16.62
N ASP A 105 9.28 25.31 -17.95
CA ASP A 105 9.06 26.41 -18.91
C ASP A 105 7.57 26.63 -19.25
N GLY A 106 6.67 25.80 -18.71
CA GLY A 106 5.23 25.91 -18.91
C GLY A 106 4.74 25.43 -20.28
N LYS A 107 5.60 24.81 -21.10
CA LYS A 107 5.26 24.43 -22.49
C LYS A 107 4.90 22.95 -22.66
N GLY A 108 5.42 22.09 -21.80
CA GLY A 108 5.17 20.66 -21.79
C GLY A 108 4.18 20.30 -20.71
N GLU A 109 3.27 19.38 -21.03
CA GLU A 109 2.26 18.88 -20.10
C GLU A 109 2.25 17.36 -20.19
N ASN A 110 2.34 16.70 -19.04
CA ASN A 110 2.37 15.24 -18.97
C ASN A 110 1.20 14.72 -18.14
N LEU A 111 0.76 13.51 -18.49
CA LEU A 111 -0.29 12.79 -17.77
C LEU A 111 0.05 11.30 -17.74
N ALA A 112 0.25 10.73 -16.55
CA ALA A 112 0.66 9.33 -16.42
C ALA A 112 0.09 8.64 -15.16
N PRO A 113 -0.24 7.34 -15.22
CA PRO A 113 -0.75 6.57 -14.09
C PRO A 113 0.35 5.97 -13.20
N PHE A 114 0.18 6.07 -11.88
CA PHE A 114 1.09 5.51 -10.88
C PHE A 114 0.32 4.71 -9.83
N SER A 115 0.54 3.39 -9.78
CA SER A 115 -0.14 2.53 -8.80
C SER A 115 0.57 2.44 -7.44
N TYR A 116 1.68 3.16 -7.25
CA TYR A 116 2.38 3.25 -5.96
C TYR A 116 1.94 4.53 -5.24
N THR A 117 0.63 4.74 -5.19
CA THR A 117 -0.02 5.92 -4.59
C THR A 117 -0.74 5.51 -3.32
N GLN A 118 -0.73 6.37 -2.28
CA GLN A 118 -1.49 6.14 -1.05
C GLN A 118 -1.70 7.45 -0.26
N ILE A 119 -2.73 7.49 0.58
CA ILE A 119 -2.95 8.56 1.58
C ILE A 119 -2.14 8.25 2.85
N VAL A 120 -1.51 9.26 3.44
CA VAL A 120 -0.67 9.14 4.65
C VAL A 120 -1.29 9.85 5.86
N ASN A 121 -1.87 11.04 5.66
CA ASN A 121 -2.41 11.85 6.74
C ASN A 121 -3.62 12.66 6.27
N HIS A 122 -4.45 13.14 7.20
CA HIS A 122 -5.62 13.97 6.92
C HIS A 122 -5.50 15.41 7.43
N ASP A 123 -4.60 15.70 8.39
CA ASP A 123 -4.33 17.06 8.87
C ASP A 123 -2.82 17.29 9.12
N PRO A 124 -2.07 17.90 8.18
CA PRO A 124 -2.53 18.30 6.85
C PRO A 124 -2.82 17.08 5.94
N PRO A 125 -3.58 17.23 4.83
CA PRO A 125 -3.84 16.16 3.88
C PRO A 125 -2.56 15.75 3.14
N ILE A 126 -1.98 14.60 3.50
CA ILE A 126 -0.73 14.11 2.91
C ILE A 126 -0.96 12.85 2.11
N LEU A 127 -0.38 12.79 0.92
CA LEU A 127 -0.34 11.61 0.05
C LEU A 127 1.08 11.34 -0.44
N VAL A 128 1.30 10.12 -0.92
CA VAL A 128 2.57 9.70 -1.52
C VAL A 128 2.37 9.17 -2.92
N VAL A 129 3.39 9.39 -3.77
CA VAL A 129 3.50 8.76 -5.08
C VAL A 129 4.91 8.21 -5.25
N GLY A 130 5.01 6.90 -5.45
CA GLY A 130 6.26 6.21 -5.74
C GLY A 130 6.53 6.14 -7.24
N PHE A 131 7.73 6.59 -7.62
CA PHE A 131 8.25 6.47 -8.97
C PHE A 131 9.29 5.37 -8.97
N SER A 132 9.01 4.24 -9.60
CA SER A 132 10.04 3.25 -9.90
C SER A 132 10.58 3.53 -11.30
N SER A 133 11.90 3.64 -11.42
CA SER A 133 12.61 3.85 -12.68
C SER A 133 13.60 2.72 -12.91
N GLY A 134 13.69 2.26 -14.16
CA GLY A 134 14.83 1.47 -14.60
C GLY A 134 16.10 2.33 -14.63
N GLN A 135 17.25 1.71 -14.94
CA GLN A 135 18.48 2.47 -15.19
C GLN A 135 18.26 3.40 -16.40
N GLY A 136 18.28 4.73 -16.18
CA GLY A 136 18.00 5.72 -17.21
C GLY A 136 17.58 7.08 -16.67
N ALA A 137 17.06 7.93 -17.56
CA ALA A 137 16.51 9.25 -17.21
C ALA A 137 15.24 9.11 -16.36
N PHE A 138 14.98 10.10 -15.50
CA PHE A 138 13.74 10.18 -14.76
C PHE A 138 12.54 10.29 -15.70
N LYS A 139 11.39 9.76 -15.26
CA LYS A 139 10.12 10.00 -15.94
C LYS A 139 9.85 11.51 -15.94
N ASP A 140 9.27 12.02 -17.02
CA ASP A 140 8.96 13.45 -17.15
C ASP A 140 8.09 13.96 -16.00
N THR A 141 7.10 13.17 -15.57
CA THR A 141 6.28 13.49 -14.38
C THR A 141 7.11 13.71 -13.12
N LEU A 142 8.13 12.87 -12.86
CA LEU A 142 8.99 13.03 -11.70
C LEU A 142 9.84 14.30 -11.83
N GLN A 143 10.43 14.51 -13.00
CA GLN A 143 11.28 15.68 -13.27
C GLN A 143 10.47 16.98 -13.12
N ASN A 144 9.29 17.05 -13.74
CA ASN A 144 8.38 18.18 -13.65
C ASN A 144 7.94 18.46 -12.20
N ALA A 145 7.58 17.42 -11.43
CA ALA A 145 7.20 17.59 -10.02
C ALA A 145 8.37 18.08 -9.16
N LEU A 146 9.60 17.62 -9.43
CA LEU A 146 10.80 18.11 -8.74
C LEU A 146 11.13 19.56 -9.10
N ASP A 147 10.94 19.97 -10.36
CA ASP A 147 11.27 21.31 -10.83
C ASP A 147 10.22 22.37 -10.44
N THR A 148 8.94 22.02 -10.52
CA THR A 148 7.82 22.95 -10.30
C THR A 148 7.26 22.89 -8.89
N LYS A 149 7.48 21.79 -8.17
CA LYS A 149 6.86 21.48 -6.87
C LYS A 149 5.33 21.40 -6.91
N GLU A 150 4.74 21.26 -8.10
CA GLU A 150 3.31 21.30 -8.33
C GLU A 150 2.87 20.14 -9.22
N LEU A 151 1.76 19.50 -8.86
CA LEU A 151 1.14 18.43 -9.63
C LEU A 151 -0.33 18.26 -9.23
N THR A 152 -1.10 17.54 -10.04
CA THR A 152 -2.43 17.06 -9.64
C THR A 152 -2.45 15.54 -9.56
N VAL A 153 -3.24 14.99 -8.64
CA VAL A 153 -3.52 13.56 -8.53
C VAL A 153 -5.01 13.35 -8.78
N ASN A 154 -5.35 12.61 -9.82
CA ASN A 154 -6.72 12.36 -10.27
C ASN A 154 -7.06 10.88 -10.04
N ILE A 155 -8.29 10.58 -9.60
CA ILE A 155 -8.74 9.21 -9.45
C ILE A 155 -9.30 8.71 -10.78
N ILE A 156 -8.81 7.55 -11.24
CA ILE A 156 -9.29 6.94 -12.48
C ILE A 156 -10.62 6.25 -12.20
N SER A 157 -11.65 6.69 -12.91
CA SER A 157 -12.96 6.05 -12.92
C SER A 157 -13.09 5.04 -14.09
N GLU A 158 -14.02 4.10 -13.97
CA GLU A 158 -14.24 3.03 -14.97
C GLU A 158 -14.36 3.55 -16.42
N TRP A 159 -15.04 4.69 -16.63
CA TRP A 159 -15.31 5.24 -17.96
C TRP A 159 -14.10 5.85 -18.68
N MET A 160 -12.96 5.98 -18.00
CA MET A 160 -11.73 6.57 -18.56
C MET A 160 -10.53 5.61 -18.50
N VAL A 161 -10.76 4.33 -18.21
CA VAL A 161 -9.67 3.37 -17.93
C VAL A 161 -8.79 3.08 -19.14
N GLU A 162 -9.36 3.00 -20.35
CA GLU A 162 -8.60 2.77 -21.58
C GLU A 162 -7.68 3.95 -21.88
N ALA A 163 -8.21 5.17 -21.79
CA ALA A 163 -7.46 6.41 -21.96
C ALA A 163 -6.34 6.52 -20.92
N ALA A 164 -6.65 6.31 -19.64
CA ALA A 164 -5.66 6.36 -18.57
C ALA A 164 -4.60 5.24 -18.68
N ASN A 165 -4.96 4.05 -19.17
CA ASN A 165 -3.99 3.00 -19.47
C ASN A 165 -3.10 3.36 -20.67
N TYR A 166 -3.64 4.04 -21.68
CA TYR A 166 -2.86 4.50 -22.83
C TYR A 166 -1.78 5.52 -22.45
N CYS A 167 -2.03 6.37 -21.45
CA CYS A 167 -1.02 7.24 -20.82
C CYS A 167 0.18 6.48 -20.21
N ALA A 168 0.16 5.14 -20.11
CA ALA A 168 1.33 4.36 -19.71
C ALA A 168 2.31 4.07 -20.86
N ILE A 169 2.04 4.58 -22.06
CA ILE A 169 2.94 4.52 -23.22
C ILE A 169 4.27 5.22 -22.91
N ASN A 170 5.37 4.70 -23.46
CA ASN A 170 6.68 5.36 -23.38
C ASN A 170 6.79 6.43 -24.49
N ALA A 171 5.96 7.47 -24.39
CA ALA A 171 6.01 8.60 -25.31
C ALA A 171 7.36 9.34 -25.20
N PRO A 172 7.87 9.96 -26.28
CA PRO A 172 8.97 10.92 -26.21
C PRO A 172 8.60 12.11 -25.29
N SER A 173 9.60 12.72 -24.66
CA SER A 173 9.40 13.80 -23.67
C SER A 173 8.76 15.08 -24.23
N ASP A 174 8.79 15.26 -25.55
CA ASP A 174 8.17 16.37 -26.28
C ASP A 174 6.73 16.06 -26.74
N VAL A 175 6.20 14.86 -26.45
CA VAL A 175 4.85 14.45 -26.81
C VAL A 175 3.98 14.35 -25.57
N SER A 176 2.92 15.16 -25.52
CA SER A 176 1.96 15.14 -24.41
C SER A 176 0.99 13.96 -24.51
N GLU A 177 0.81 13.21 -23.41
CA GLU A 177 -0.17 12.13 -23.35
C GLU A 177 -1.63 12.64 -23.40
N TRP A 178 -1.88 13.91 -23.06
CA TRP A 178 -3.21 14.52 -23.15
C TRP A 178 -3.78 14.42 -24.58
N ALA A 179 -2.99 14.83 -25.58
CA ALA A 179 -3.39 14.79 -26.98
C ALA A 179 -3.61 13.36 -27.50
N LEU A 180 -2.85 12.39 -26.98
CA LEU A 180 -2.94 10.99 -27.41
C LEU A 180 -4.19 10.27 -26.88
N THR A 181 -4.72 10.74 -25.75
CA THR A 181 -5.83 10.07 -25.05
C THR A 181 -7.17 10.74 -25.25
N GLY A 182 -7.18 12.01 -25.68
CA GLY A 182 -8.41 12.79 -25.85
C GLY A 182 -9.08 13.17 -24.53
N LEU A 183 -8.38 13.00 -23.39
CA LEU A 183 -8.84 13.46 -22.08
C LEU A 183 -8.79 14.99 -22.01
N THR A 184 -9.69 15.56 -21.24
CA THR A 184 -9.91 17.01 -21.20
C THR A 184 -9.19 17.63 -20.02
N GLN A 185 -8.35 18.62 -20.29
CA GLN A 185 -7.71 19.43 -19.25
C GLN A 185 -8.71 20.44 -18.67
N THR A 186 -8.76 20.53 -17.34
CA THR A 186 -9.46 21.59 -16.63
C THR A 186 -8.46 22.40 -15.80
N PRO A 187 -8.47 23.75 -15.88
CA PRO A 187 -7.57 24.57 -15.07
C PRO A 187 -7.76 24.34 -13.57
N SER A 188 -6.64 24.17 -12.88
CA SER A 188 -6.56 24.11 -11.43
C SER A 188 -6.79 25.48 -10.78
N LYS A 189 -7.08 25.50 -9.48
CA LYS A 189 -7.33 26.70 -8.67
C LYS A 189 -6.07 27.27 -8.02
N VAL A 190 -5.14 26.40 -7.61
CA VAL A 190 -3.98 26.73 -6.80
C VAL A 190 -2.67 26.41 -7.52
N VAL A 191 -2.57 25.26 -8.18
CA VAL A 191 -1.36 24.81 -8.89
C VAL A 191 -1.48 25.01 -10.40
N LYS A 192 -0.36 24.97 -11.13
CA LYS A 192 -0.36 25.12 -12.60
C LYS A 192 -0.85 23.88 -13.34
N ALA A 193 -0.54 22.69 -12.83
CA ALA A 193 -0.91 21.44 -13.49
C ALA A 193 -2.44 21.31 -13.56
N PRO A 194 -3.03 20.97 -14.72
CA PRO A 194 -4.48 20.84 -14.84
C PRO A 194 -5.00 19.59 -14.11
N ILE A 195 -6.29 19.60 -13.77
CA ILE A 195 -7.01 18.38 -13.38
C ILE A 195 -7.62 17.72 -14.63
N VAL A 196 -7.93 16.44 -14.53
CA VAL A 196 -8.61 15.66 -15.59
C VAL A 196 -10.12 15.88 -15.44
N ALA A 197 -10.79 16.45 -16.44
CA ALA A 197 -12.22 16.77 -16.35
C ALA A 197 -13.10 15.53 -16.15
N GLU A 198 -12.68 14.39 -16.72
CA GLU A 198 -13.38 13.12 -16.64
C GLU A 198 -13.24 12.46 -15.25
N SER A 199 -12.30 12.91 -14.42
CA SER A 199 -12.09 12.40 -13.06
C SER A 199 -13.18 12.91 -12.11
N ALA A 200 -13.82 12.01 -11.36
CA ALA A 200 -14.81 12.42 -10.37
C ALA A 200 -14.19 12.95 -9.06
N PHE A 201 -12.91 12.68 -8.80
CA PHE A 201 -12.19 13.22 -7.65
C PHE A 201 -10.74 13.54 -8.00
N SER A 202 -10.35 14.80 -7.80
CA SER A 202 -9.01 15.29 -8.10
C SER A 202 -8.46 16.14 -6.97
N ILE A 203 -7.14 16.07 -6.80
CA ILE A 203 -6.41 16.72 -5.72
C ILE A 203 -5.29 17.53 -6.35
N GLU A 204 -5.27 18.83 -6.07
CA GLU A 204 -4.13 19.68 -6.36
C GLU A 204 -3.10 19.52 -5.25
N CYS A 205 -1.83 19.32 -5.62
CA CYS A 205 -0.79 18.94 -4.69
C CYS A 205 0.45 19.81 -4.81
N ARG A 206 1.08 20.10 -3.66
CA ARG A 206 2.45 20.62 -3.60
C ARG A 206 3.42 19.56 -3.11
N LEU A 207 4.62 19.54 -3.69
CA LEU A 207 5.68 18.64 -3.26
C LEU A 207 6.28 19.12 -1.92
N LEU A 208 6.16 18.31 -0.88
CA LEU A 208 6.78 18.56 0.43
C LEU A 208 8.22 18.04 0.49
N SER A 209 8.42 16.79 0.09
CA SER A 209 9.74 16.17 0.12
C SER A 209 9.85 15.04 -0.89
N SER A 210 11.09 14.71 -1.27
CA SER A 210 11.41 13.61 -2.16
C SER A 210 12.51 12.75 -1.57
N THR A 211 12.35 11.43 -1.60
CA THR A 211 13.35 10.48 -1.09
C THR A 211 13.76 9.51 -2.20
N PRO A 212 15.02 9.56 -2.68
CA PRO A 212 15.51 8.60 -3.65
C PRO A 212 15.81 7.25 -2.99
N PHE A 213 15.55 6.17 -3.71
CA PHE A 213 15.90 4.80 -3.34
C PHE A 213 17.00 4.28 -4.25
N HIS A 214 17.91 3.51 -3.68
CA HIS A 214 19.07 2.98 -4.39
C HIS A 214 19.06 1.45 -4.36
N SER A 215 19.44 0.85 -5.48
CA SER A 215 19.55 -0.60 -5.59
C SER A 215 20.67 -1.14 -4.70
N LYS A 216 20.46 -2.37 -4.21
CA LYS A 216 21.54 -3.19 -3.66
C LYS A 216 22.31 -3.95 -4.75
N LEU A 217 21.70 -4.14 -5.92
CA LEU A 217 22.23 -4.91 -7.05
C LEU A 217 21.80 -4.25 -8.38
N PRO A 218 22.66 -3.49 -9.08
CA PRO A 218 24.00 -3.06 -8.67
C PRO A 218 23.94 -1.98 -7.57
N PRO A 219 24.90 -1.95 -6.62
CA PRO A 219 24.93 -0.96 -5.55
C PRO A 219 24.88 0.49 -6.07
N HIS A 220 24.20 1.37 -5.33
CA HIS A 220 24.16 2.82 -5.53
C HIS A 220 23.42 3.33 -6.78
N ALA A 221 22.89 2.47 -7.64
CA ALA A 221 22.04 2.92 -8.74
C ALA A 221 20.68 3.40 -8.19
N GLN A 222 20.28 4.65 -8.46
CA GLN A 222 18.95 5.13 -8.08
C GLN A 222 17.88 4.37 -8.89
N THR A 223 16.98 3.67 -8.21
CA THR A 223 15.93 2.82 -8.82
C THR A 223 14.52 3.29 -8.55
N GLY A 224 14.38 4.33 -7.73
CA GLY A 224 13.11 5.00 -7.57
C GLY A 224 13.20 6.24 -6.70
N THR A 225 12.07 6.92 -6.58
CA THR A 225 11.90 8.11 -5.76
C THR A 225 10.50 8.07 -5.15
N LEU A 226 10.39 8.28 -3.84
CA LEU A 226 9.13 8.57 -3.17
C LEU A 226 8.92 10.09 -3.17
N LEU A 227 7.75 10.55 -3.62
CA LEU A 227 7.31 11.92 -3.37
C LEU A 227 6.30 11.92 -2.23
N VAL A 228 6.48 12.85 -1.28
CA VAL A 228 5.50 13.20 -0.25
C VAL A 228 4.86 14.51 -0.65
N LEU A 229 3.53 14.51 -0.72
CA LEU A 229 2.73 15.56 -1.32
C LEU A 229 1.71 16.08 -0.29
N GLU A 230 1.51 17.39 -0.25
CA GLU A 230 0.40 18.01 0.47
C GLU A 230 -0.74 18.31 -0.50
N GLY A 231 -1.95 17.82 -0.21
CA GLY A 231 -3.16 18.20 -0.92
C GLY A 231 -3.60 19.60 -0.50
N VAL A 232 -3.55 20.55 -1.42
CA VAL A 232 -3.84 21.97 -1.18
C VAL A 232 -5.19 22.43 -1.73
N TYR A 233 -5.83 21.62 -2.59
CA TYR A 233 -7.18 21.85 -3.07
C TYR A 233 -7.84 20.55 -3.54
N PHE A 234 -9.15 20.41 -3.31
CA PHE A 234 -9.93 19.24 -3.71
C PHE A 234 -11.02 19.60 -4.70
N HIS A 235 -11.20 18.76 -5.71
CA HIS A 235 -12.28 18.84 -6.70
C HIS A 235 -13.05 17.54 -6.67
N VAL A 236 -14.35 17.62 -6.41
CA VAL A 236 -15.24 16.45 -6.43
C VAL A 236 -16.41 16.77 -7.36
N ARG A 237 -16.79 15.80 -8.18
CA ARG A 237 -18.00 15.89 -9.00
C ARG A 237 -19.23 16.04 -8.08
N GLU A 238 -20.15 16.94 -8.44
CA GLU A 238 -21.23 17.32 -7.53
C GLU A 238 -22.15 16.17 -7.13
N ASP A 239 -22.45 15.26 -8.06
CA ASP A 239 -23.28 14.07 -7.85
C ASP A 239 -22.57 12.99 -7.02
N ALA A 240 -21.25 13.07 -6.88
CA ALA A 240 -20.45 12.16 -6.09
C ALA A 240 -20.26 12.63 -4.65
N LEU A 241 -20.59 13.88 -4.32
CA LEU A 241 -20.25 14.47 -3.02
C LEU A 241 -21.49 14.60 -2.14
N ASN A 242 -21.41 14.12 -0.89
CA ASN A 242 -22.51 14.29 0.06
C ASN A 242 -22.72 15.77 0.46
N SER A 243 -23.87 16.07 1.08
CA SER A 243 -24.24 17.43 1.49
C SER A 243 -23.23 18.09 2.43
N SER A 244 -22.58 17.31 3.30
CA SER A 244 -21.55 17.77 4.24
C SER A 244 -20.17 17.93 3.60
N LYS A 245 -20.00 17.59 2.32
CA LYS A 245 -18.74 17.69 1.56
C LYS A 245 -17.57 16.93 2.16
N ASN A 246 -17.83 15.78 2.77
CA ASN A 246 -16.82 14.98 3.46
C ASN A 246 -16.85 13.48 3.11
N ILE A 247 -17.80 13.05 2.27
CA ILE A 247 -17.90 11.66 1.79
C ILE A 247 -18.14 11.68 0.28
N VAL A 248 -17.36 10.87 -0.44
CA VAL A 248 -17.52 10.62 -1.87
C VAL A 248 -18.26 9.31 -2.07
N ASP A 249 -19.36 9.33 -2.84
CA ASP A 249 -20.12 8.14 -3.20
C ASP A 249 -19.33 7.27 -4.20
N VAL A 250 -18.97 6.08 -3.75
CA VAL A 250 -18.22 5.10 -4.53
C VAL A 250 -18.99 4.62 -5.78
N ASN A 251 -20.33 4.63 -5.76
CA ASN A 251 -21.17 4.27 -6.91
C ASN A 251 -21.03 5.26 -8.06
N VAL A 252 -20.77 6.52 -7.72
CA VAL A 252 -20.61 7.61 -8.66
C VAL A 252 -19.14 7.72 -9.06
N LEU A 253 -18.22 7.60 -8.10
CA LEU A 253 -16.76 7.63 -8.34
C LEU A 253 -16.28 6.49 -9.24
N LYS A 254 -16.85 5.28 -9.10
CA LYS A 254 -16.48 4.05 -9.82
C LYS A 254 -14.96 3.89 -9.99
N PRO A 255 -14.17 3.93 -8.89
CA PRO A 255 -12.73 3.92 -9.00
C PRO A 255 -12.23 2.57 -9.49
N VAL A 256 -11.20 2.57 -10.34
CA VAL A 256 -10.47 1.35 -10.70
C VAL A 256 -9.18 1.22 -9.90
N SER A 257 -8.82 -0.02 -9.60
CA SER A 257 -7.58 -0.37 -8.92
C SER A 257 -6.64 -1.13 -9.85
N ARG A 258 -5.35 -1.10 -9.55
CA ARG A 258 -4.36 -1.96 -10.21
C ARG A 258 -4.12 -3.22 -9.40
N LEU A 259 -4.17 -4.37 -10.06
CA LEU A 259 -3.86 -5.68 -9.46
C LEU A 259 -2.46 -6.14 -9.91
N GLY A 260 -2.23 -7.46 -9.95
CA GLY A 260 -1.02 -8.05 -10.53
C GLY A 260 -0.96 -7.90 -12.06
N GLY A 261 0.23 -7.66 -12.59
CA GLY A 261 0.47 -7.57 -14.03
C GLY A 261 -0.32 -6.46 -14.72
N ILE A 262 -1.06 -6.83 -15.77
CA ILE A 262 -1.89 -5.93 -16.58
C ILE A 262 -3.35 -5.84 -16.11
N THR A 263 -3.68 -6.46 -14.96
CA THR A 263 -5.06 -6.57 -14.51
C THR A 263 -5.53 -5.33 -13.74
N TYR A 264 -6.72 -4.85 -14.08
CA TYR A 264 -7.45 -3.81 -13.35
C TYR A 264 -8.62 -4.45 -12.57
N GLY A 265 -8.97 -3.88 -11.41
CA GLY A 265 -10.08 -4.31 -10.58
C GLY A 265 -11.12 -3.19 -10.41
N ARG A 266 -12.40 -3.55 -10.49
CA ARG A 266 -13.54 -2.68 -10.16
C ARG A 266 -13.81 -2.72 -8.65
N VAL A 267 -14.32 -1.64 -8.07
CA VAL A 267 -14.86 -1.64 -6.72
C VAL A 267 -16.38 -1.83 -6.82
N GLY A 268 -16.88 -2.99 -6.37
CA GLY A 268 -18.31 -3.30 -6.56
C GLY A 268 -19.01 -4.03 -5.42
N GLU A 269 -18.30 -4.43 -4.37
CA GLU A 269 -18.92 -4.89 -3.13
C GLU A 269 -18.03 -4.58 -1.93
N GLY A 270 -18.64 -4.51 -0.75
CA GLY A 270 -17.93 -4.43 0.52
C GLY A 270 -18.82 -4.82 1.68
N PHE A 271 -18.24 -4.87 2.87
CA PHE A 271 -18.95 -5.12 4.12
C PHE A 271 -18.45 -4.13 5.17
N GLU A 272 -19.34 -3.71 6.06
CA GLU A 272 -19.01 -2.75 7.10
C GLU A 272 -18.64 -3.48 8.39
N MET A 273 -17.59 -2.98 9.05
CA MET A 273 -17.19 -3.43 10.37
C MET A 273 -16.94 -2.20 11.24
N PRO A 274 -17.72 -1.99 12.31
CA PRO A 274 -17.45 -0.95 13.28
C PRO A 274 -16.06 -1.13 13.87
N ARG A 275 -15.35 -0.03 14.09
CA ARG A 275 -14.10 -0.05 14.85
C ARG A 275 -14.42 -0.44 16.30
N PRO A 276 -13.81 -1.51 16.86
CA PRO A 276 -13.99 -1.85 18.27
C PRO A 276 -13.50 -0.73 19.18
N ASP A 277 -14.20 -0.53 20.30
CA ASP A 277 -13.85 0.44 21.33
C ASP A 277 -13.42 -0.30 22.60
N TRP A 278 -12.19 -0.06 23.05
CA TRP A 278 -11.62 -0.78 24.19
C TRP A 278 -12.48 -0.67 25.46
N GLY A 279 -12.98 0.52 25.78
CA GLY A 279 -13.78 0.73 26.99
C GLY A 279 -15.06 -0.09 26.95
N LYS A 280 -15.77 -0.03 25.82
CA LYS A 280 -17.01 -0.81 25.62
C LYS A 280 -16.79 -2.31 25.65
N GLU A 281 -15.70 -2.80 25.07
CA GLU A 281 -15.39 -4.25 25.06
C GLU A 281 -15.04 -4.77 26.46
N VAL A 282 -14.36 -3.95 27.29
CA VAL A 282 -14.07 -4.28 28.69
C VAL A 282 -15.35 -4.25 29.53
N GLU A 283 -16.17 -3.20 29.42
CA GLU A 283 -17.45 -3.09 30.14
C GLU A 283 -18.42 -4.22 29.77
N GLY A 284 -18.39 -4.67 28.51
CA GLY A 284 -19.20 -5.79 28.03
C GLY A 284 -18.69 -7.18 28.43
N GLY A 285 -17.57 -7.29 29.15
CA GLY A 285 -16.97 -8.58 29.55
C GLY A 285 -16.41 -9.43 28.41
N GLY A 286 -16.39 -8.92 27.17
CA GLY A 286 -16.00 -9.67 25.97
C GLY A 286 -14.51 -10.00 25.87
N LEU A 287 -13.69 -9.44 26.77
CA LEU A 287 -12.24 -9.59 26.79
C LEU A 287 -11.70 -10.37 28.01
N GLU A 288 -12.58 -10.85 28.90
CA GLU A 288 -12.18 -11.61 30.08
C GLU A 288 -11.36 -12.85 29.70
N GLY A 289 -10.20 -13.04 30.35
CA GLY A 289 -9.29 -14.16 30.05
C GLY A 289 -8.49 -14.03 28.74
N LEU A 290 -8.79 -13.04 27.88
CA LEU A 290 -8.04 -12.76 26.64
C LEU A 290 -6.95 -11.71 26.83
N VAL A 291 -7.18 -10.75 27.73
CA VAL A 291 -6.21 -9.69 28.02
C VAL A 291 -5.06 -10.25 28.86
N ARG A 292 -3.85 -10.22 28.28
CA ARG A 292 -2.62 -10.46 29.02
C ARG A 292 -1.98 -9.12 29.36
N GLU A 293 -1.74 -8.86 30.65
CA GLU A 293 -0.99 -7.67 31.07
C GLU A 293 0.43 -7.73 30.49
N ARG A 294 0.79 -6.76 29.64
CA ARG A 294 2.17 -6.60 29.19
C ARG A 294 3.03 -6.17 30.37
N GLY A 295 3.94 -7.03 30.81
CA GLY A 295 5.00 -6.68 31.78
C GLY A 295 4.95 -7.36 33.15
N ASN A 296 3.98 -8.24 33.42
CA ASN A 296 3.96 -8.95 34.71
C ASN A 296 5.14 -9.91 34.88
N ASP A 297 5.71 -10.44 33.79
CA ASP A 297 6.85 -11.36 33.88
C ASP A 297 8.13 -10.66 34.36
N ILE A 298 8.38 -9.43 33.90
CA ILE A 298 9.55 -8.62 34.30
C ILE A 298 9.36 -8.05 35.70
N LEU A 299 8.16 -7.54 36.03
CA LEU A 299 7.85 -7.04 37.37
C LEU A 299 7.88 -8.14 38.43
N GLN A 300 7.46 -9.37 38.11
CA GLN A 300 7.58 -10.50 39.02
C GLN A 300 9.04 -10.94 39.19
N ALA A 301 9.86 -10.95 38.13
CA ALA A 301 11.29 -11.24 38.24
C ALA A 301 12.05 -10.20 39.10
N VAL A 302 11.73 -8.91 38.95
CA VAL A 302 12.29 -7.83 39.78
C VAL A 302 11.88 -7.99 41.24
N LYS A 303 10.59 -8.25 41.53
CA LYS A 303 10.09 -8.50 42.90
C LYS A 303 10.74 -9.72 43.54
N ILE A 304 10.98 -10.80 42.80
CA ILE A 304 11.70 -11.98 43.30
C ILE A 304 13.13 -11.60 43.69
N SER A 305 13.82 -10.80 42.89
CA SER A 305 15.18 -10.33 43.20
C SER A 305 15.25 -9.44 44.45
N GLU A 306 14.19 -8.67 44.73
CA GLU A 306 14.07 -7.84 45.92
C GLU A 306 13.74 -8.69 47.16
N TRP A 307 12.83 -9.66 47.03
CA TRP A 307 12.53 -10.61 48.11
C TRP A 307 13.76 -11.44 48.50
N MET A 308 14.55 -11.90 47.53
CA MET A 308 15.80 -12.61 47.81
C MET A 308 16.83 -11.74 48.56
N ARG A 309 16.87 -10.43 48.28
CA ARG A 309 17.75 -9.48 48.98
C ARG A 309 17.30 -9.16 50.41
N GLN A 310 16.02 -9.36 50.73
CA GLN A 310 15.43 -9.07 52.04
C GLN A 310 15.24 -10.32 52.91
N ALA A 311 15.39 -11.53 52.34
CA ALA A 311 15.30 -12.77 53.08
C ALA A 311 16.48 -12.92 54.06
N SER A 312 16.17 -13.07 55.35
CA SER A 312 17.18 -13.23 56.41
C SER A 312 17.03 -14.55 57.18
N THR A 313 15.93 -15.27 56.95
CA THR A 313 15.65 -16.55 57.60
C THR A 313 15.39 -17.67 56.60
N LYS A 314 15.56 -18.92 57.05
CA LYS A 314 15.29 -20.12 56.26
C LYS A 314 13.79 -20.24 55.86
N SER A 315 12.89 -19.66 56.65
CA SER A 315 11.45 -19.60 56.37
C SER A 315 11.13 -18.68 55.19
N ASP A 316 11.81 -17.52 55.10
CA ASP A 316 11.63 -16.57 53.99
C ASP A 316 12.03 -17.19 52.65
N LEU A 317 13.14 -17.94 52.64
CA LEU A 317 13.62 -18.64 51.45
C LEU A 317 12.65 -19.75 51.00
N LEU A 318 12.01 -20.47 51.93
CA LEU A 318 10.99 -21.47 51.64
C LEU A 318 9.72 -20.85 51.02
N GLN A 319 9.28 -19.70 51.52
CA GLN A 319 8.13 -18.99 50.95
C GLN A 319 8.44 -18.41 49.55
N ILE A 320 9.64 -17.88 49.33
CA ILE A 320 10.09 -17.43 48.01
C ILE A 320 10.14 -18.62 47.04
N GLY A 321 10.69 -19.76 47.48
CA GLY A 321 10.73 -21.01 46.71
C GLY A 321 9.35 -21.47 46.26
N ALA A 322 8.36 -21.51 47.16
CA ALA A 322 6.98 -21.88 46.83
C ALA A 322 6.31 -20.93 45.81
N ARG A 323 6.65 -19.63 45.85
CA ARG A 323 6.17 -18.64 44.87
C ARG A 323 6.86 -18.81 43.52
N MET A 324 8.15 -19.14 43.50
CA MET A 324 8.89 -19.45 42.28
C MET A 324 8.39 -20.73 41.60
N THR A 325 8.02 -21.77 42.36
CA THR A 325 7.46 -23.01 41.78
C THR A 325 6.16 -22.75 41.02
N LYS A 326 5.29 -21.86 41.52
CA LYS A 326 4.09 -21.42 40.78
C LYS A 326 4.44 -20.66 39.49
N LEU A 327 5.50 -19.85 39.51
CA LEU A 327 5.99 -19.14 38.31
C LEU A 327 6.62 -20.10 37.28
N GLN A 328 7.34 -21.11 37.76
CA GLN A 328 8.02 -22.08 36.90
C GLN A 328 7.04 -23.06 36.24
N VAL A 329 5.93 -23.40 36.93
CA VAL A 329 4.78 -24.10 36.34
C VAL A 329 4.06 -23.20 35.32
N TYR A 330 3.94 -21.89 35.57
CA TYR A 330 3.37 -20.95 34.61
C TYR A 330 4.26 -20.81 33.35
N LEU A 331 5.58 -20.73 33.50
CA LEU A 331 6.52 -20.64 32.37
C LEU A 331 6.69 -21.97 31.62
N SER A 332 6.59 -23.13 32.28
CA SER A 332 6.71 -24.44 31.61
C SER A 332 5.46 -24.86 30.85
N VAL A 333 4.28 -24.39 31.28
CA VAL A 333 3.01 -24.65 30.59
C VAL A 333 2.81 -23.68 29.41
N TYR A 334 3.44 -22.49 29.43
CA TYR A 334 3.15 -21.42 28.48
C TYR A 334 4.36 -20.77 27.77
N GLY A 335 5.59 -21.27 27.97
CA GLY A 335 6.81 -20.81 27.29
C GLY A 335 7.36 -21.81 26.25
N HIS A 336 7.73 -21.32 25.06
CA HIS A 336 8.40 -22.11 24.03
C HIS A 336 9.73 -22.70 24.54
N GLY A 337 10.00 -23.95 24.12
CA GLY A 337 11.13 -24.77 24.55
C GLY A 337 12.48 -24.07 24.44
N SER A 338 13.13 -23.92 25.57
CA SER A 338 14.57 -23.67 25.67
C SER A 338 15.22 -24.94 26.22
N GLY A 339 16.20 -25.46 25.45
CA GLY A 339 16.99 -26.63 25.82
C GLY A 339 17.80 -26.43 27.12
N PRO A 340 18.41 -27.50 27.66
CA PRO A 340 19.03 -27.48 28.97
C PRO A 340 20.20 -26.49 29.01
N LEU A 341 20.17 -25.58 29.99
CA LEU A 341 21.30 -24.76 30.39
C LEU A 341 22.41 -25.69 30.91
N ALA A 342 23.47 -25.85 30.12
CA ALA A 342 24.70 -26.47 30.56
C ALA A 342 25.36 -25.58 31.61
N LEU A 343 25.47 -26.10 32.84
CA LEU A 343 26.38 -25.56 33.85
C LEU A 343 27.76 -26.14 33.57
N GLY A 344 28.67 -25.29 33.07
CA GLY A 344 30.10 -25.56 33.07
C GLY A 344 30.71 -25.36 34.46
N PRO A 345 31.89 -25.94 34.72
CA PRO A 345 32.45 -26.19 36.06
C PRO A 345 32.77 -24.94 36.88
#